data_AF-A0A3N4E8N7-F1
#
_entry.id   AF-A0A3N4E8N7-F1
#
_cell.length_a   1.000
_cell.length_b   1.000
_cell.length_c   1.000
_cell.angle_alpha   90.00
_cell.angle_beta   90.00
_cell.angle_gamma   90.00
#
_symmetry.space_group_name_H-M   'P 1'
#
loop_
_entity.id
_entity.type
_entity.pdbx_description
1 polymer ?
#
loop_
_entity_poly.entity_id
_entity_poly.type
_entity_poly.pdbx_seq_one_letter_code
_entity_poly.pdbx_strand_id
1 'polypeptide(L)'
;MQRRQFLKVGVASAAIGLGGASVMWLNQGKDTKLLNLNALLSILNKMSLLPPEQLASLSTGQWNTAQVFSHCAQSVEFSMTGFPQHKSAVFKHTVGTLAFAVFATKGAMSHSLSESIPAAPILDEHVDVNVALNRLIQSLGDFQQYEGELKPHFAYGALTKSEYELAHVLHFYNHQQTFT
;
A
#
# COMPACT_ATOMS: atom_id res chain seq x y z
N MET A 1 -7.75 25.05 -43.69
CA MET A 1 -6.91 23.85 -43.61
C MET A 1 -5.64 24.21 -42.85
N GLN A 2 -5.32 23.52 -41.75
CA GLN A 2 -3.98 23.05 -41.43
C GLN A 2 -4.07 22.23 -40.13
N ARG A 3 -3.79 20.93 -40.30
CA ARG A 3 -3.96 19.87 -39.30
C ARG A 3 -2.91 20.04 -38.19
N ARG A 4 -3.36 20.02 -36.95
CA ARG A 4 -2.50 19.96 -35.75
C ARG A 4 -1.65 18.68 -35.83
N GLN A 5 -0.35 18.85 -36.08
CA GLN A 5 0.60 17.75 -35.95
C GLN A 5 0.88 17.54 -34.46
N PHE A 6 0.52 16.35 -33.97
CA PHE A 6 0.94 15.84 -32.67
C PHE A 6 2.47 15.80 -32.64
N LEU A 7 3.05 16.60 -31.75
CA LEU A 7 4.48 16.57 -31.44
C LEU A 7 4.84 15.19 -30.85
N LYS A 8 5.87 14.62 -31.46
CA LYS A 8 6.44 13.31 -31.22
C LYS A 8 6.87 13.19 -29.75
N VAL A 9 6.49 12.06 -29.15
CA VAL A 9 7.04 11.57 -27.88
C VAL A 9 8.57 11.54 -27.99
N GLY A 10 9.23 12.34 -27.16
CA GLY A 10 10.66 12.39 -27.03
C GLY A 10 11.03 12.71 -25.59
N VAL A 11 11.13 11.67 -24.77
CA VAL A 11 11.97 11.70 -23.56
C VAL A 11 12.78 10.41 -23.57
N ALA A 12 13.89 10.47 -24.29
CA ALA A 12 15.03 9.62 -24.03
C ALA A 12 15.90 10.37 -23.02
N SER A 13 15.74 10.03 -21.74
CA SER A 13 16.66 10.41 -20.68
C SER A 13 17.17 9.14 -20.05
N ALA A 14 18.28 8.63 -20.58
CA ALA A 14 19.10 7.64 -19.92
C ALA A 14 19.72 8.29 -18.66
N ALA A 15 19.12 8.05 -17.49
CA ALA A 15 19.81 8.18 -16.22
C ALA A 15 20.38 6.80 -15.88
N ILE A 16 21.61 6.55 -16.30
CA ILE A 16 22.42 5.45 -15.78
C ILE A 16 22.87 5.90 -14.38
N GLY A 17 22.14 5.44 -13.36
CA GLY A 17 22.46 5.64 -11.96
C GLY A 17 21.57 4.73 -11.13
N LEU A 18 22.02 3.50 -10.88
CA LEU A 18 21.44 2.50 -9.95
C LEU A 18 19.93 2.15 -10.09
N GLY A 19 19.22 2.65 -11.10
CA GLY A 19 17.75 2.54 -11.22
C GLY A 19 17.20 1.37 -12.02
N GLY A 20 17.82 0.18 -11.93
CA GLY A 20 17.26 -1.03 -12.56
C GLY A 20 16.09 -1.62 -11.78
N ALA A 21 16.17 -1.56 -10.44
CA ALA A 21 15.11 -2.03 -9.56
C ALA A 21 13.90 -1.09 -9.58
N SER A 22 14.11 0.22 -9.58
CA SER A 22 13.01 1.21 -9.47
C SER A 22 12.00 1.10 -10.63
N VAL A 23 12.43 0.84 -11.86
CA VAL A 23 11.51 0.76 -13.01
C VAL A 23 10.66 -0.54 -13.01
N MET A 24 11.20 -1.67 -12.54
CA MET A 24 10.41 -2.90 -12.41
C MET A 24 9.41 -2.85 -11.26
N TRP A 25 9.67 -2.04 -10.22
CA TRP A 25 8.86 -1.99 -9.02
C TRP A 25 7.68 -1.01 -9.13
N LEU A 26 7.84 0.06 -9.92
CA LEU A 26 6.86 1.14 -10.09
C LEU A 26 5.63 0.78 -10.94
N ASN A 27 5.65 -0.33 -11.71
CA ASN A 27 4.55 -0.67 -12.64
C ASN A 27 3.64 -1.81 -12.14
N GLN A 28 3.83 -2.28 -10.90
CA GLN A 28 3.15 -3.48 -10.39
C GLN A 28 1.63 -3.32 -10.21
N GLY A 29 1.13 -2.10 -9.99
CA GLY A 29 -0.31 -1.83 -9.85
C GLY A 29 -1.14 -2.02 -11.13
N LYS A 30 -0.52 -2.24 -12.29
CA LYS A 30 -1.25 -2.49 -13.55
C LYS A 30 -1.33 -3.96 -13.95
N ASP A 31 -0.48 -4.81 -13.38
CA ASP A 31 -0.56 -6.25 -13.63
C ASP A 31 -1.49 -6.89 -12.60
N THR A 32 -2.68 -7.29 -13.04
CA THR A 32 -3.68 -7.91 -12.17
C THR A 32 -3.17 -9.20 -11.51
N LYS A 33 -2.15 -9.86 -12.08
CA LYS A 33 -1.50 -11.02 -11.46
C LYS A 33 -0.72 -10.68 -10.19
N LEU A 34 -0.40 -9.40 -9.98
CA LEU A 34 0.31 -8.90 -8.81
C LEU A 34 -0.62 -8.30 -7.75
N LEU A 35 -1.93 -8.21 -8.03
CA LEU A 35 -2.94 -7.66 -7.13
C LEU A 35 -3.50 -8.71 -6.15
N ASN A 36 -2.62 -9.46 -5.48
CA ASN A 36 -2.99 -10.45 -4.47
C ASN A 36 -1.94 -10.57 -3.36
N LEU A 37 -2.34 -11.12 -2.21
CA LEU A 37 -1.47 -11.24 -1.04
C LEU A 37 -0.22 -12.10 -1.27
N ASN A 38 -0.31 -13.17 -2.07
CA ASN A 38 0.85 -14.02 -2.33
C ASN A 38 1.95 -13.28 -3.10
N ALA A 39 1.55 -12.47 -4.08
CA ALA A 39 2.47 -11.59 -4.81
C ALA A 39 3.09 -10.54 -3.87
N LEU A 40 2.27 -9.88 -3.06
CA LEU A 40 2.75 -8.90 -2.08
C LEU A 40 3.74 -9.52 -1.08
N LEU A 41 3.39 -10.65 -0.46
CA LEU A 41 4.28 -11.37 0.45
C LEU A 41 5.59 -11.77 -0.25
N SER A 42 5.54 -12.18 -1.52
CA SER A 42 6.75 -12.48 -2.29
C SER A 42 7.65 -11.26 -2.49
N ILE A 43 7.08 -10.06 -2.63
CA ILE A 43 7.83 -8.80 -2.72
C ILE A 43 8.45 -8.46 -1.35
N LEU A 44 7.66 -8.52 -0.28
CA LEU A 44 8.13 -8.23 1.08
C LEU A 44 9.24 -9.18 1.54
N ASN A 45 9.12 -10.48 1.24
CA ASN A 45 10.17 -11.47 1.51
C ASN A 45 11.45 -11.26 0.68
N LYS A 46 11.37 -10.57 -0.46
CA LYS A 46 12.57 -10.14 -1.19
C LYS A 46 13.19 -8.90 -0.54
N MET A 47 12.37 -7.98 -0.05
CA MET A 47 12.85 -6.80 0.69
C MET A 47 13.58 -7.22 1.98
N SER A 48 13.17 -8.30 2.64
CA SER A 48 13.84 -8.80 3.85
C SER A 48 15.25 -9.37 3.61
N LEU A 49 15.64 -9.54 2.33
CA LEU A 49 17.00 -9.94 1.95
C LEU A 49 17.93 -8.75 1.73
N LEU A 50 17.40 -7.52 1.72
CA LEU A 50 18.21 -6.31 1.57
C LEU A 50 19.03 -6.05 2.84
N PRO A 51 20.23 -5.46 2.72
CA PRO A 51 20.95 -4.94 3.87
C PRO A 51 20.09 -3.93 4.66
N PRO A 52 20.14 -3.91 6.00
CA PRO A 52 19.30 -3.02 6.82
C PRO A 52 19.38 -1.55 6.42
N GLU A 53 20.57 -1.06 6.05
CA GLU A 53 20.76 0.32 5.61
C GLU A 53 20.00 0.63 4.30
N GLN A 54 20.04 -0.30 3.33
CA GLN A 54 19.31 -0.16 2.06
C GLN A 54 17.80 -0.24 2.28
N LEU A 55 17.36 -1.16 3.15
CA LEU A 55 15.95 -1.29 3.50
C LEU A 55 15.45 -0.02 4.22
N ALA A 56 16.23 0.54 5.14
CA ALA A 56 15.88 1.76 5.86
C ALA A 56 15.76 2.96 4.90
N SER A 57 16.59 3.04 3.86
CA SER A 57 16.64 4.15 2.92
C SER A 57 15.66 4.08 1.74
N LEU A 58 14.75 3.09 1.68
CA LEU A 58 13.83 2.97 0.54
C LEU A 58 12.92 4.18 0.41
N SER A 59 12.22 4.56 1.48
CA SER A 59 11.26 5.67 1.45
C SER A 59 11.94 7.03 1.38
N THR A 60 11.52 7.84 0.41
CA THR A 60 11.88 9.25 0.25
C THR A 60 10.72 10.20 0.60
N GLY A 61 9.63 9.65 1.13
CA GLY A 61 8.46 10.41 1.57
C GLY A 61 8.64 11.08 2.94
N GLN A 62 7.55 11.62 3.49
CA GLN A 62 7.54 12.20 4.84
C GLN A 62 7.70 11.13 5.93
N TRP A 63 7.31 9.89 5.65
CA TRP A 63 7.54 8.75 6.53
C TRP A 63 8.77 7.98 6.09
N ASN A 64 9.58 7.57 7.06
CA ASN A 64 10.67 6.62 6.78
C ASN A 64 10.10 5.22 6.45
N THR A 65 10.95 4.32 5.96
CA THR A 65 10.50 3.00 5.51
C THR A 65 9.84 2.19 6.63
N ALA A 66 10.34 2.29 7.87
CA ALA A 66 9.77 1.60 9.02
C ALA A 66 8.36 2.11 9.37
N GLN A 67 8.12 3.41 9.28
CA GLN A 67 6.80 4.01 9.47
C GLN A 67 5.81 3.57 8.38
N VAL A 68 6.24 3.49 7.12
CA VAL A 68 5.41 2.97 6.03
C VAL A 68 4.99 1.52 6.29
N PHE A 69 5.94 0.64 6.64
CA PHE A 69 5.62 -0.75 6.96
C PHE A 69 4.70 -0.86 8.18
N SER A 70 4.97 -0.08 9.23
CA SER A 70 4.14 -0.05 10.45
C SER A 70 2.72 0.43 10.17
N HIS A 71 2.55 1.42 9.30
CA HIS A 71 1.25 1.93 8.89
C HIS A 71 0.43 0.89 8.12
N CYS A 72 1.05 0.24 7.13
CA CYS A 72 0.40 -0.83 6.40
C CYS A 72 0.03 -1.99 7.34
N ALA A 73 0.90 -2.34 8.30
CA ALA A 73 0.62 -3.39 9.28
C ALA A 73 -0.59 -3.03 10.16
N GLN A 74 -0.67 -1.80 10.67
CA GLN A 74 -1.84 -1.33 11.43
C GLN A 74 -3.14 -1.48 10.64
N SER A 75 -3.15 -1.13 9.35
CA SER A 75 -4.33 -1.28 8.50
C SER A 75 -4.77 -2.74 8.37
N VAL A 76 -3.82 -3.67 8.24
CA VAL A 76 -4.09 -5.11 8.18
C VAL A 76 -4.60 -5.62 9.52
N GLU A 77 -3.93 -5.30 10.62
CA GLU A 77 -4.33 -5.69 11.98
C GLU A 77 -5.75 -5.22 12.31
N PHE A 78 -6.08 -3.96 12.02
CA PHE A 78 -7.40 -3.38 12.31
C PHE A 78 -8.52 -3.96 11.44
N SER A 79 -8.21 -4.59 10.30
CA SER A 79 -9.23 -5.36 9.57
C SER A 79 -9.74 -6.56 10.37
N MET A 80 -8.94 -7.08 11.30
CA MET A 80 -9.29 -8.20 12.18
C MET A 80 -9.72 -7.72 13.58
N THR A 81 -9.04 -6.72 14.13
CA THR A 81 -9.23 -6.28 15.53
C THR A 81 -10.17 -5.07 15.66
N GLY A 82 -10.35 -4.30 14.60
CA GLY A 82 -11.22 -3.13 14.53
C GLY A 82 -10.47 -1.81 14.47
N PHE A 83 -10.92 -0.91 13.60
CA PHE A 83 -10.35 0.43 13.49
C PHE A 83 -10.78 1.31 14.66
N PRO A 84 -9.87 2.13 15.23
CA PRO A 84 -10.15 2.89 16.45
C PRO A 84 -11.14 4.03 16.26
N GLN A 85 -11.20 4.63 15.07
CA GLN A 85 -12.17 5.66 14.74
C GLN A 85 -12.67 5.50 13.30
N HIS A 86 -13.98 5.63 13.10
CA HIS A 86 -14.63 5.51 11.79
C HIS A 86 -15.10 6.86 11.25
N LYS A 87 -15.17 6.96 9.90
CA LYS A 87 -16.01 7.96 9.24
C LYS A 87 -17.49 7.67 9.52
N SER A 88 -18.36 8.66 9.28
CA SER A 88 -19.80 8.52 9.50
C SER A 88 -20.40 7.35 8.72
N ALA A 89 -21.49 6.77 9.23
CA ALA A 89 -22.17 5.67 8.55
C ALA A 89 -22.60 6.06 7.12
N VAL A 90 -23.16 7.27 6.96
CA VAL A 90 -23.55 7.81 5.65
C VAL A 90 -22.36 7.86 4.69
N PHE A 91 -21.18 8.31 5.15
CA PHE A 91 -19.98 8.32 4.31
C PHE A 91 -19.58 6.92 3.88
N LYS A 92 -19.52 5.97 4.83
CA LYS A 92 -19.12 4.59 4.54
C LYS A 92 -20.04 3.90 3.53
N HIS A 93 -21.35 4.17 3.59
CA HIS A 93 -22.34 3.60 2.65
C HIS A 93 -22.50 4.37 1.33
N THR A 94 -21.76 5.46 1.12
CA THR A 94 -21.83 6.27 -0.10
C THR A 94 -20.45 6.45 -0.71
N VAL A 95 -19.77 7.55 -0.38
CA VAL A 95 -18.47 7.94 -0.91
C VAL A 95 -17.41 6.85 -0.64
N GLY A 96 -17.45 6.25 0.54
CA GLY A 96 -16.54 5.17 0.93
C GLY A 96 -16.62 3.96 0.00
N THR A 97 -17.82 3.37 -0.12
CA THR A 97 -18.05 2.23 -1.02
C THR A 97 -17.73 2.57 -2.48
N LEU A 98 -18.12 3.75 -2.95
CA LEU A 98 -17.84 4.18 -4.33
C LEU A 98 -16.34 4.36 -4.59
N ALA A 99 -15.61 4.96 -3.65
CA ALA A 99 -14.16 5.13 -3.76
C ALA A 99 -13.46 3.76 -3.85
N PHE A 100 -13.83 2.82 -2.98
CA PHE A 100 -13.27 1.47 -3.03
C PHE A 100 -13.58 0.76 -4.35
N ALA A 101 -14.81 0.85 -4.86
CA ALA A 101 -15.17 0.26 -6.15
C ALA A 101 -14.33 0.84 -7.31
N VAL A 102 -14.07 2.15 -7.31
CA VAL A 102 -13.18 2.79 -8.29
C VAL A 102 -11.74 2.27 -8.16
N PHE A 103 -11.22 2.14 -6.95
CA PHE A 103 -9.87 1.61 -6.73
C PHE A 103 -9.74 0.15 -7.17
N ALA A 104 -10.74 -0.68 -6.81
CA ALA A 104 -10.77 -2.08 -7.18
C ALA A 104 -10.82 -2.27 -8.70
N THR A 105 -11.65 -1.50 -9.41
CA THR A 105 -11.74 -1.55 -10.88
C THR A 105 -10.48 -1.03 -11.57
N LYS A 106 -9.83 -0.02 -11.00
CA LYS A 106 -8.57 0.54 -11.53
C LYS A 106 -7.35 -0.35 -11.22
N GLY A 107 -7.42 -1.18 -10.19
CA GLY A 107 -6.26 -1.90 -9.66
C GLY A 107 -5.25 -0.98 -8.96
N ALA A 108 -5.66 0.24 -8.59
CA ALA A 108 -4.80 1.21 -7.93
C ALA A 108 -5.63 2.13 -7.03
N MET A 109 -5.15 2.35 -5.81
CA MET A 109 -5.67 3.39 -4.92
C MET A 109 -4.74 4.59 -4.82
N SER A 110 -5.29 5.71 -4.34
CA SER A 110 -4.50 6.90 -4.02
C SER A 110 -5.13 7.58 -2.80
N HIS A 111 -4.30 7.84 -1.80
CA HIS A 111 -4.60 8.75 -0.69
C HIS A 111 -3.33 9.50 -0.30
N SER A 112 -3.41 10.33 0.74
CA SER A 112 -2.23 11.02 1.25
C SER A 112 -1.25 10.03 1.86
N LEU A 113 -0.02 10.01 1.36
CA LEU A 113 1.03 9.04 1.76
C LEU A 113 1.59 9.28 3.17
N SER A 114 1.14 10.34 3.85
CA SER A 114 1.47 10.67 5.24
C SER A 114 0.23 10.84 6.13
N GLU A 115 -0.93 10.35 5.69
CA GLU A 115 -2.16 10.37 6.49
C GLU A 115 -2.24 9.13 7.39
N SER A 116 -2.16 9.33 8.70
CA SER A 116 -2.32 8.26 9.68
C SER A 116 -3.76 7.75 9.74
N ILE A 117 -3.95 6.50 10.15
CA ILE A 117 -5.28 5.96 10.46
C ILE A 117 -5.85 6.76 11.64
N PRO A 118 -7.10 7.28 11.55
CA PRO A 118 -7.68 8.09 12.61
C PRO A 118 -7.66 7.40 13.97
N ALA A 119 -7.08 8.05 14.98
CA ALA A 119 -6.92 7.54 16.35
C ALA A 119 -6.11 6.23 16.52
N ALA A 120 -5.35 5.81 15.50
CA ALA A 120 -4.39 4.72 15.64
C ALA A 120 -3.16 5.13 16.48
N PRO A 121 -2.43 4.16 17.07
CA PRO A 121 -1.15 4.44 17.70
C PRO A 121 -0.20 5.20 16.77
N ILE A 122 0.55 6.15 17.33
CA ILE A 122 1.51 6.97 16.57
C ILE A 122 2.59 6.07 15.96
N LEU A 123 2.97 6.38 14.71
CA LEU A 123 4.05 5.69 14.00
C LEU A 123 5.40 6.17 14.52
N ASP A 124 6.07 5.34 15.31
CA ASP A 124 7.40 5.61 15.85
C ASP A 124 8.46 5.52 14.73
N GLU A 125 9.21 6.60 14.53
CA GLU A 125 10.26 6.71 13.52
C GLU A 125 11.55 5.96 13.88
N HIS A 126 11.70 5.56 15.15
CA HIS A 126 12.89 4.88 15.66
C HIS A 126 12.77 3.35 15.65
N VAL A 127 11.65 2.80 15.18
CA VAL A 127 11.49 1.34 15.02
C VAL A 127 12.49 0.81 13.99
N ASP A 128 13.17 -0.28 14.34
CA ASP A 128 14.05 -0.98 13.41
C ASP A 128 13.27 -1.42 12.15
N VAL A 129 13.83 -1.13 10.97
CA VAL A 129 13.12 -1.36 9.71
C VAL A 129 12.82 -2.84 9.45
N ASN A 130 13.66 -3.78 9.92
CA ASN A 130 13.39 -5.20 9.80
C ASN A 130 12.26 -5.63 10.74
N VAL A 131 12.21 -5.06 11.95
CA VAL A 131 11.09 -5.28 12.88
C VAL A 131 9.78 -4.81 12.26
N ALA A 132 9.76 -3.62 11.66
CA ALA A 132 8.57 -3.09 10.98
C ALA A 132 8.16 -3.93 9.76
N LEU A 133 9.11 -4.35 8.93
CA LEU A 133 8.86 -5.24 7.79
C LEU A 133 8.29 -6.59 8.23
N ASN A 134 8.90 -7.20 9.26
CA ASN A 134 8.44 -8.48 9.80
C ASN A 134 7.03 -8.37 10.38
N ARG A 135 6.70 -7.27 11.07
CA ARG A 135 5.34 -7.01 11.55
C ARG A 135 4.34 -6.94 10.39
N LEU A 136 4.68 -6.26 9.29
CA LEU A 136 3.81 -6.23 8.11
C LEU A 136 3.61 -7.62 7.51
N ILE A 137 4.70 -8.39 7.29
CA ILE A 137 4.63 -9.77 6.78
C ILE A 137 3.76 -10.63 7.69
N GLN A 138 3.97 -10.57 9.01
CA GLN A 138 3.20 -11.30 10.00
C GLN A 138 1.72 -10.92 9.94
N SER A 139 1.39 -9.62 9.96
CA SER A 139 0.00 -9.16 9.90
C SER A 139 -0.74 -9.67 8.67
N LEU A 140 -0.07 -9.71 7.51
CA LEU A 140 -0.63 -10.25 6.26
C LEU A 140 -0.83 -11.77 6.34
N GLY A 141 0.11 -12.49 6.94
CA GLY A 141 -0.02 -13.94 7.19
C GLY A 141 -1.16 -14.27 8.15
N ASP A 142 -1.25 -13.54 9.26
CA ASP A 142 -2.33 -13.64 10.25
C ASP A 142 -3.67 -13.36 9.57
N PHE A 143 -3.76 -12.30 8.75
CA PHE A 143 -4.95 -11.98 7.98
C PHE A 143 -5.34 -13.09 6.99
N GLN A 144 -4.38 -13.69 6.28
CA GLN A 144 -4.67 -14.83 5.38
C GLN A 144 -5.31 -15.99 6.15
N GLN A 145 -4.79 -16.31 7.34
CA GLN A 145 -5.27 -17.41 8.17
C GLN A 145 -6.50 -17.05 9.02
N TYR A 146 -6.89 -15.78 9.08
CA TYR A 146 -7.98 -15.33 9.94
C TYR A 146 -9.35 -15.84 9.50
N GLU A 147 -9.97 -16.70 10.30
CA GLU A 147 -11.33 -17.24 10.06
C GLU A 147 -12.41 -16.54 10.90
N GLY A 148 -12.01 -15.57 11.72
CA GLY A 148 -12.94 -14.78 12.52
C GLY A 148 -13.74 -13.76 11.70
N GLU A 149 -14.68 -13.11 12.37
CA GLU A 149 -15.43 -11.99 11.77
C GLU A 149 -14.49 -10.80 11.53
N LEU A 150 -14.38 -10.36 10.27
CA LEU A 150 -13.65 -9.16 9.91
C LEU A 150 -14.40 -7.91 10.36
N LYS A 151 -13.66 -6.91 10.83
CA LYS A 151 -14.24 -5.63 11.27
C LYS A 151 -14.45 -4.70 10.08
N PRO A 152 -15.46 -3.80 10.11
CA PRO A 152 -15.66 -2.84 9.04
C PRO A 152 -14.46 -1.92 8.84
N HIS A 153 -14.14 -1.58 7.60
CA HIS A 153 -13.11 -0.61 7.28
C HIS A 153 -13.54 0.79 7.75
N PHE A 154 -12.60 1.59 8.26
CA PHE A 154 -12.91 2.91 8.81
C PHE A 154 -13.53 3.88 7.79
N ALA A 155 -13.18 3.73 6.51
CA ALA A 155 -13.66 4.55 5.41
C ALA A 155 -14.63 3.84 4.46
N TYR A 156 -14.49 2.53 4.25
CA TYR A 156 -15.22 1.79 3.20
C TYR A 156 -16.43 1.00 3.73
N GLY A 157 -16.56 0.85 5.05
CA GLY A 157 -17.61 0.01 5.63
C GLY A 157 -17.25 -1.47 5.64
N ALA A 158 -18.25 -2.33 5.68
CA ALA A 158 -18.03 -3.78 5.67
C ALA A 158 -17.43 -4.19 4.32
N LEU A 159 -16.39 -5.02 4.38
CA LEU A 159 -15.74 -5.60 3.21
C LEU A 159 -15.68 -7.12 3.41
N THR A 160 -15.81 -7.85 2.32
CA THR A 160 -15.51 -9.29 2.27
C THR A 160 -14.01 -9.53 2.44
N LYS A 161 -13.62 -10.79 2.69
CA LYS A 161 -12.20 -11.15 2.84
C LYS A 161 -11.39 -10.82 1.57
N SER A 162 -11.90 -11.15 0.38
CA SER A 162 -11.23 -10.84 -0.89
C SER A 162 -11.15 -9.34 -1.17
N GLU A 163 -12.15 -8.55 -0.77
CA GLU A 163 -12.09 -7.09 -0.88
C GLU A 163 -11.03 -6.51 0.06
N TYR A 164 -10.90 -7.05 1.28
CA TYR A 164 -9.81 -6.67 2.18
C TYR A 164 -8.44 -7.08 1.66
N GLU A 165 -8.29 -8.28 1.08
CA GLU A 165 -7.05 -8.70 0.41
C GLU A 165 -6.63 -7.66 -0.63
N LEU A 166 -7.57 -7.27 -1.50
CA LEU A 166 -7.31 -6.25 -2.51
C LEU A 166 -6.99 -4.90 -1.86
N ALA A 167 -7.75 -4.46 -0.86
CA ALA A 167 -7.53 -3.19 -0.17
C ALA A 167 -6.12 -3.10 0.42
N HIS A 168 -5.65 -4.15 1.10
CA HIS A 168 -4.31 -4.21 1.69
C HIS A 168 -3.21 -4.14 0.63
N VAL A 169 -3.39 -4.85 -0.49
CA VAL A 169 -2.45 -4.81 -1.62
C VAL A 169 -2.38 -3.45 -2.26
N LEU A 170 -3.54 -2.85 -2.57
CA LEU A 170 -3.60 -1.52 -3.16
C LEU A 170 -3.00 -0.46 -2.22
N HIS A 171 -3.27 -0.59 -0.92
CA HIS A 171 -2.76 0.32 0.10
C HIS A 171 -1.24 0.28 0.18
N PHE A 172 -0.65 -0.91 0.26
CA PHE A 172 0.80 -1.05 0.24
C PHE A 172 1.40 -0.47 -1.06
N TYR A 173 0.83 -0.80 -2.22
CA TYR A 173 1.34 -0.29 -3.50
C TYR A 173 1.18 1.23 -3.65
N ASN A 174 0.22 1.86 -2.97
CA ASN A 174 0.16 3.32 -2.95
C ASN A 174 1.32 3.91 -2.12
N HIS A 175 1.60 3.38 -0.94
CA HIS A 175 2.74 3.84 -0.13
C HIS A 175 4.10 3.51 -0.74
N GLN A 176 4.22 2.38 -1.43
CA GLN A 176 5.44 1.98 -2.12
C GLN A 176 5.87 3.00 -3.20
N GLN A 177 4.97 3.89 -3.65
CA GLN A 177 5.33 4.98 -4.57
C GLN A 177 6.37 5.95 -3.97
N THR A 178 6.57 5.95 -2.66
CA THR A 178 7.63 6.71 -1.99
C THR A 178 9.00 6.05 -2.06
N PHE A 179 9.10 4.79 -2.51
CA PHE A 179 10.34 4.01 -2.48
C PHE A 179 11.22 4.28 -3.71
N THR A 180 12.54 4.33 -3.53
CA THR A 180 13.54 4.52 -4.61
C THR A 180 14.47 3.35 -4.84
#